data_AF-A0A4S8KBM9-F1
#
_entry.id   AF-A0A4S8KBM9-F1
#
_cell.length_a   1.000
_cell.length_b   1.000
_cell.length_c   1.000
_cell.angle_alpha   90.00
_cell.angle_beta   90.00
_cell.angle_gamma   90.00
#
_symmetry.space_group_name_H-M   'P 1'
#
loop_
_entity.id
_entity.type
_entity.pdbx_description
1 polymer ?
#
loop_
_entity_poly.entity_id
_entity_poly.type
_entity_poly.pdbx_seq_one_letter_code
_entity_poly.pdbx_strand_id
1 'polypeptide(L)'
;MVDHVQESRFLGCRKLIGARYFNKAYGAAAGPLNATFYSPRDHDGHGSHTLSTAAGNFVPGASILGHANGTAKGGSPRARVATYKVCWPRTFRGECFDADILAAFDAAIHDGVDVLSLSLGGRPSAYFENSLDIGAFHAVKKGITVVCSAGNSGPNNSTVTNVAPWILTVGASTFGSGFPRRCRLRQQESHGRLHALPFHLHRSIHVHHASTPTLPLQGKSLSEALTGKKLYPLINSKEANHGNASKEKA
;
A
#
# COMPACT_ATOMS: atom_id res chain seq x y z
N MET A 1 -19.21 -16.31 12.02
CA MET A 1 -19.31 -16.99 10.71
C MET A 1 -17.90 -17.43 10.41
N VAL A 2 -17.64 -18.73 10.34
CA VAL A 2 -16.28 -19.28 10.35
C VAL A 2 -15.56 -18.86 9.07
N ASP A 3 -14.40 -18.23 9.21
CA ASP A 3 -13.57 -17.83 8.09
C ASP A 3 -12.87 -19.05 7.49
N HIS A 4 -13.23 -19.39 6.25
CA HIS A 4 -12.36 -20.21 5.41
C HIS A 4 -11.18 -19.35 4.94
N VAL A 5 -10.29 -18.98 5.86
CA VAL A 5 -8.94 -18.54 5.50
C VAL A 5 -8.19 -19.80 5.12
N GLN A 6 -7.97 -19.99 3.82
CA GLN A 6 -7.09 -21.04 3.35
C GLN A 6 -5.65 -20.57 3.56
N GLU A 7 -5.11 -20.88 4.74
CA GLU A 7 -3.72 -20.60 5.11
C GLU A 7 -2.81 -21.51 4.27
N SER A 8 -2.03 -20.90 3.37
CA SER A 8 -0.94 -21.64 2.72
C SER A 8 0.31 -21.49 3.59
N ARG A 9 0.58 -22.51 4.42
CA ARG A 9 1.86 -22.62 5.12
C ARG A 9 2.93 -22.98 4.10
N PHE A 10 3.80 -22.03 3.76
CA PHE A 10 5.01 -22.32 3.00
C PHE A 10 6.00 -23.07 3.90
N LEU A 11 5.76 -24.37 4.09
CA LEU A 11 6.66 -25.28 4.79
C LEU A 11 8.05 -25.19 4.13
N GLY A 12 8.98 -24.49 4.80
CA GLY A 12 10.38 -24.33 4.37
C GLY A 12 10.83 -22.90 4.04
N CYS A 13 9.91 -21.95 3.79
CA CYS A 13 10.30 -20.56 3.49
C CYS A 13 10.41 -19.71 4.77
N ARG A 14 11.62 -19.28 5.13
CA ARG A 14 11.85 -18.36 6.28
C ARG A 14 11.57 -16.89 5.96
N LYS A 15 11.39 -16.55 4.68
CA LYS A 15 11.21 -15.19 4.20
C LYS A 15 9.73 -14.79 4.13
N LEU A 16 8.93 -15.54 3.36
CA LEU A 16 7.49 -15.41 3.29
C LEU A 16 6.87 -16.37 4.31
N ILE A 17 6.48 -15.84 5.46
CA ILE A 17 6.06 -16.62 6.63
C ILE A 17 4.54 -16.77 6.75
N GLY A 18 3.78 -16.01 5.96
CA GLY A 18 2.32 -16.10 5.92
C GLY A 18 1.77 -15.62 4.58
N ALA A 19 0.74 -16.29 4.08
CA ALA A 19 -0.04 -15.80 2.94
C ALA A 19 -1.50 -16.17 3.09
N ARG A 20 -2.34 -15.14 2.98
CA ARG A 20 -3.79 -15.20 3.12
C ARG A 20 -4.42 -14.41 1.97
N TYR A 21 -5.65 -14.76 1.63
CA TYR A 21 -6.43 -14.02 0.64
C TYR A 21 -7.86 -13.84 1.14
N PHE A 22 -8.51 -12.78 0.69
CA PHE A 22 -9.86 -12.38 1.08
C PHE A 22 -10.61 -11.97 -0.18
N ASN A 23 -11.68 -12.69 -0.50
CA ASN A 23 -12.45 -12.52 -1.74
C ASN A 23 -13.95 -12.69 -1.55
N LYS A 24 -14.43 -12.65 -0.30
CA LYS A 24 -15.86 -12.88 -0.02
C LYS A 24 -16.68 -11.73 -0.58
N ALA A 25 -16.21 -10.49 -0.38
CA ALA A 25 -16.89 -9.31 -0.88
C ALA A 25 -16.76 -9.22 -2.41
N TYR A 26 -15.58 -9.54 -2.95
CA TYR A 26 -15.39 -9.68 -4.39
C TYR A 26 -16.37 -10.70 -4.99
N GLY A 27 -16.45 -11.90 -4.43
CA GLY A 27 -17.33 -12.97 -4.93
C GLY A 27 -18.81 -12.61 -4.87
N ALA A 28 -19.22 -11.88 -3.83
CA ALA A 28 -20.59 -11.38 -3.70
C ALA A 28 -20.93 -10.29 -4.73
N ALA A 29 -19.97 -9.44 -5.09
CA ALA A 29 -20.19 -8.34 -6.02
C ALA A 29 -20.01 -8.74 -7.50
N ALA A 30 -18.96 -9.50 -7.80
CA ALA A 30 -18.50 -9.81 -9.16
C ALA A 30 -18.77 -11.26 -9.60
N GLY A 31 -19.28 -12.11 -8.69
CA GLY A 31 -19.46 -13.53 -8.93
C GLY A 31 -18.20 -14.36 -8.66
N PRO A 32 -18.27 -15.69 -8.82
CA PRO A 32 -17.18 -16.58 -8.47
C PRO A 32 -15.97 -16.35 -9.38
N LEU A 33 -14.79 -16.44 -8.78
CA LEU A 33 -13.53 -16.46 -9.50
C LEU A 33 -13.27 -17.84 -10.12
N ASN A 34 -12.44 -17.88 -11.18
CA ASN A 34 -11.91 -19.14 -11.69
C ASN A 34 -11.16 -19.87 -10.56
N ALA A 35 -11.26 -21.20 -10.53
CA ALA A 35 -10.66 -22.04 -9.49
C ALA A 35 -9.17 -21.74 -9.22
N THR A 36 -8.42 -21.34 -10.26
CA THR A 36 -6.99 -21.01 -10.18
C THR A 36 -6.69 -19.78 -9.30
N PHE A 37 -7.68 -18.91 -9.10
CA PHE A 37 -7.54 -17.69 -8.31
C PHE A 37 -7.75 -17.90 -6.80
N TYR A 38 -8.31 -19.03 -6.35
CA TYR A 38 -8.48 -19.31 -4.91
C TYR A 38 -7.15 -19.69 -4.25
N SER A 39 -6.21 -18.74 -4.28
CA SER A 39 -4.91 -18.81 -3.66
C SER A 39 -4.39 -17.39 -3.43
N PRO A 40 -3.43 -17.21 -2.50
CA PRO A 40 -2.78 -15.94 -2.29
C PRO A 40 -1.71 -15.64 -3.36
N ARG A 41 -1.62 -16.45 -4.42
CA ARG A 41 -0.73 -16.19 -5.55
C ARG A 41 -1.12 -14.87 -6.22
N ASP A 42 -0.10 -14.06 -6.49
CA ASP A 42 -0.24 -12.83 -7.26
C ASP A 42 -0.33 -13.17 -8.76
N HIS A 43 -1.36 -12.64 -9.42
CA HIS A 43 -1.61 -12.81 -10.85
C HIS A 43 -1.51 -11.48 -11.62
N ASP A 44 -1.33 -10.37 -10.91
CA ASP A 44 -1.22 -9.03 -11.48
C ASP A 44 0.24 -8.56 -11.50
N GLY A 45 0.95 -8.77 -10.39
CA GLY A 45 2.34 -8.38 -10.21
C GLY A 45 2.52 -7.17 -9.29
N HIS A 46 1.49 -6.34 -9.08
CA HIS A 46 1.55 -5.18 -8.20
C HIS A 46 1.91 -5.57 -6.76
N GLY A 47 1.33 -6.65 -6.24
CA GLY A 47 1.64 -7.17 -4.90
C GLY A 47 3.10 -7.64 -4.79
N SER A 48 3.59 -8.37 -5.78
CA SER A 48 4.97 -8.84 -5.83
C SER A 48 5.97 -7.69 -5.93
N HIS A 49 5.68 -6.68 -6.76
CA HIS A 49 6.50 -5.49 -6.93
C HIS A 49 6.59 -4.66 -5.64
N THR A 50 5.46 -4.40 -4.98
CA THR A 50 5.42 -3.63 -3.72
C THR A 50 6.07 -4.38 -2.56
N LEU A 51 5.80 -5.68 -2.42
CA LEU A 51 6.38 -6.51 -1.35
C LEU A 51 7.91 -6.63 -1.49
N SER A 52 8.41 -6.81 -2.72
CA SER A 52 9.85 -6.87 -3.00
C SER A 52 10.54 -5.52 -2.83
N THR A 53 9.84 -4.40 -3.11
CA THR A 53 10.36 -3.05 -2.83
C THR A 53 10.49 -2.79 -1.32
N ALA A 54 9.50 -3.21 -0.52
CA ALA A 54 9.53 -3.03 0.92
C ALA A 54 10.59 -3.92 1.59
N ALA A 55 10.60 -5.22 1.24
CA ALA A 55 11.36 -6.22 1.97
C ALA A 55 11.93 -7.34 1.07
N GLY A 56 12.15 -7.13 -0.21
CA GLY A 56 12.81 -8.10 -1.09
C GLY A 56 14.22 -8.45 -0.60
N ASN A 57 14.59 -9.74 -0.71
CA ASN A 57 15.96 -10.16 -0.42
C ASN A 57 16.92 -9.67 -1.52
N PHE A 58 18.23 -9.77 -1.28
CA PHE A 58 19.24 -9.45 -2.27
C PHE A 58 19.13 -10.39 -3.47
N VAL A 59 18.97 -9.82 -4.67
CA VAL A 59 18.94 -10.54 -5.94
C VAL A 59 20.01 -9.92 -6.86
N PRO A 60 21.20 -10.54 -6.98
CA PRO A 60 22.24 -10.05 -7.88
C PRO A 60 21.87 -10.26 -9.35
N GLY A 61 22.34 -9.37 -10.23
CA GLY A 61 22.08 -9.45 -11.67
C GLY A 61 20.63 -9.15 -12.08
N ALA A 62 19.87 -8.50 -11.20
CA ALA A 62 18.52 -8.07 -11.51
C ALA A 62 18.56 -6.99 -12.60
N SER A 63 17.78 -7.19 -13.66
CA SER A 63 17.65 -6.24 -14.76
C SER A 63 16.29 -6.42 -15.44
N ILE A 64 15.84 -5.38 -16.15
CA ILE A 64 14.67 -5.44 -17.03
C ILE A 64 15.14 -5.17 -18.46
N LEU A 65 15.13 -6.21 -19.30
CA LEU A 65 15.60 -6.13 -20.69
C LEU A 65 17.01 -5.51 -20.82
N GLY A 66 17.91 -5.80 -19.88
CA GLY A 66 19.28 -5.25 -19.84
C GLY A 66 19.40 -3.85 -19.23
N HIS A 67 18.30 -3.20 -18.86
CA HIS A 67 18.31 -1.94 -18.11
C HIS A 67 18.33 -2.16 -16.60
N ALA A 68 18.78 -1.14 -15.87
CA ALA A 68 18.81 -1.12 -14.40
C ALA A 68 19.66 -2.25 -13.77
N ASN A 69 20.71 -2.71 -14.47
CA ASN A 69 21.50 -3.84 -14.02
C ASN A 69 22.18 -3.56 -12.67
N GLY A 70 21.96 -4.45 -11.71
CA GLY A 70 22.52 -4.33 -10.37
C GLY A 70 22.01 -5.42 -9.43
N THR A 71 22.14 -5.16 -8.13
CA THR A 71 21.53 -6.02 -7.10
C THR A 71 20.22 -5.39 -6.63
N ALA A 72 19.10 -6.01 -6.93
CA ALA A 72 17.81 -5.59 -6.39
C ALA A 72 17.70 -6.00 -4.92
N LYS A 73 17.17 -5.11 -4.08
CA LYS A 73 16.85 -5.39 -2.68
C LYS A 73 15.75 -4.46 -2.18
N GLY A 74 15.01 -4.90 -1.16
CA GLY A 74 14.03 -4.05 -0.50
C GLY A 74 14.65 -3.03 0.46
N GLY A 75 13.80 -2.17 1.02
CA GLY A 75 14.13 -1.29 2.14
C GLY A 75 14.66 -2.07 3.35
N SER A 76 14.00 -3.17 3.71
CA SER A 76 14.41 -4.09 4.78
C SER A 76 14.58 -5.54 4.28
N PRO A 77 15.74 -5.91 3.70
CA PRO A 77 15.95 -7.22 3.07
C PRO A 77 15.90 -8.40 4.04
N ARG A 78 16.10 -8.16 5.35
CA ARG A 78 16.08 -9.20 6.38
C ARG A 78 14.75 -9.34 7.11
N ALA A 79 13.79 -8.43 6.86
CA ALA A 79 12.45 -8.56 7.44
C ALA A 79 11.76 -9.83 6.95
N ARG A 80 10.92 -10.44 7.79
CA ARG A 80 9.98 -11.48 7.36
C ARG A 80 8.76 -10.79 6.76
N VAL A 81 8.15 -11.43 5.77
CA VAL A 81 6.98 -10.88 5.08
C VAL A 81 5.79 -11.81 5.22
N ALA A 82 4.61 -11.22 5.38
CA ALA A 82 3.32 -11.87 5.22
C ALA A 82 2.52 -11.12 4.17
N THR A 83 1.71 -11.82 3.38
CA THR A 83 0.88 -11.22 2.32
C THR A 83 -0.60 -11.46 2.59
N TYR A 84 -1.39 -10.42 2.36
CA TYR A 84 -2.84 -10.40 2.54
C TYR A 84 -3.46 -9.90 1.24
N LYS A 85 -3.85 -10.84 0.37
CA LYS A 85 -4.39 -10.53 -0.95
C LYS A 85 -5.86 -10.12 -0.85
N VAL A 86 -6.15 -8.87 -1.19
CA VAL A 86 -7.51 -8.28 -1.16
C VAL A 86 -7.97 -7.72 -2.50
N CYS A 87 -7.05 -7.63 -3.46
CA CYS A 87 -7.32 -7.18 -4.82
C CYS A 87 -7.36 -8.37 -5.77
N TRP A 88 -8.29 -8.28 -6.72
CA TRP A 88 -8.69 -9.35 -7.63
C TRP A 88 -8.87 -8.74 -9.02
N PRO A 89 -8.98 -9.55 -10.10
CA PRO A 89 -9.14 -9.02 -11.44
C PRO A 89 -10.17 -7.90 -11.53
N ARG A 90 -9.78 -6.77 -12.11
CA ARG A 90 -10.63 -5.58 -12.14
C ARG A 90 -11.95 -5.88 -12.84
N THR A 91 -13.05 -5.53 -12.18
CA THR A 91 -14.41 -5.59 -12.74
C THR A 91 -15.01 -4.20 -12.85
N PHE A 92 -16.20 -4.10 -13.43
CA PHE A 92 -16.96 -2.85 -13.45
C PHE A 92 -17.31 -2.35 -12.03
N ARG A 93 -17.35 -3.25 -11.04
CA ARG A 93 -17.69 -2.93 -9.64
C ARG A 93 -16.47 -2.60 -8.78
N GLY A 94 -15.27 -2.85 -9.27
CA GLY A 94 -14.03 -2.64 -8.52
C GLY A 94 -13.06 -3.80 -8.60
N GLU A 95 -11.95 -3.63 -7.90
CA GLU A 95 -10.79 -4.54 -7.86
C GLU A 95 -10.52 -5.04 -6.44
N CYS A 96 -10.52 -4.11 -5.47
CA CYS A 96 -10.33 -4.38 -4.05
C CYS A 96 -11.57 -3.88 -3.31
N PHE A 97 -12.28 -4.77 -2.61
CA PHE A 97 -13.53 -4.44 -1.95
C PHE A 97 -13.31 -4.16 -0.44
N ASP A 98 -14.04 -3.17 0.09
CA ASP A 98 -13.88 -2.66 1.46
C ASP A 98 -13.95 -3.75 2.54
N ALA A 99 -14.88 -4.68 2.43
CA ALA A 99 -15.04 -5.76 3.41
C ALA A 99 -13.88 -6.78 3.34
N ASP A 100 -13.30 -7.02 2.15
CA ASP A 100 -12.11 -7.87 2.02
C ASP A 100 -10.86 -7.15 2.59
N ILE A 101 -10.78 -5.82 2.44
CA ILE A 101 -9.73 -4.98 3.05
C ILE A 101 -9.81 -5.01 4.58
N LEU A 102 -10.99 -4.81 5.16
CA LEU A 102 -11.19 -4.88 6.61
C LEU A 102 -10.87 -6.26 7.18
N ALA A 103 -11.26 -7.33 6.49
CA ALA A 103 -10.93 -8.70 6.88
C ALA A 103 -9.41 -8.93 6.88
N ALA A 104 -8.68 -8.35 5.92
CA ALA A 104 -7.23 -8.41 5.90
C ALA A 104 -6.57 -7.62 7.03
N PHE A 105 -7.10 -6.45 7.39
CA PHE A 105 -6.63 -5.71 8.56
C PHE A 105 -6.80 -6.51 9.85
N ASP A 106 -7.99 -7.08 10.07
CA ASP A 106 -8.28 -7.90 11.26
C ASP A 106 -7.33 -9.11 11.34
N ALA A 107 -7.17 -9.80 10.22
CA ALA A 107 -6.21 -10.90 10.09
C ALA A 107 -4.77 -10.47 10.40
N ALA A 108 -4.30 -9.36 9.82
CA ALA A 108 -2.93 -8.90 10.03
C ALA A 108 -2.67 -8.43 11.46
N ILE A 109 -3.65 -7.77 12.09
CA ILE A 109 -3.59 -7.38 13.51
C ILE A 109 -3.51 -8.63 14.38
N HIS A 110 -4.36 -9.63 14.11
CA HIS A 110 -4.37 -10.89 14.84
C HIS A 110 -3.04 -11.66 14.68
N ASP A 111 -2.47 -11.64 13.47
CA ASP A 111 -1.19 -12.32 13.18
C ASP A 111 0.01 -11.58 13.79
N GLY A 112 -0.18 -10.37 14.32
CA GLY A 112 0.85 -9.63 15.06
C GLY A 112 1.91 -9.01 14.18
N VAL A 113 1.53 -8.48 13.01
CA VAL A 113 2.49 -7.79 12.12
C VAL A 113 2.99 -6.47 12.74
N ASP A 114 4.23 -6.09 12.47
CA ASP A 114 4.82 -4.85 13.01
C ASP A 114 4.47 -3.61 12.17
N VAL A 115 4.43 -3.77 10.84
CA VAL A 115 4.21 -2.71 9.86
C VAL A 115 3.29 -3.22 8.74
N LEU A 116 2.29 -2.42 8.40
CA LEU A 116 1.43 -2.61 7.25
C LEU A 116 1.79 -1.63 6.14
N SER A 117 2.05 -2.17 4.95
CA SER A 117 2.35 -1.39 3.74
C SER A 117 1.23 -1.61 2.71
N LEU A 118 0.40 -0.59 2.48
CA LEU A 118 -0.76 -0.67 1.61
C LEU A 118 -0.61 0.29 0.42
N SER A 119 -0.35 -0.26 -0.76
CA SER A 119 -0.35 0.51 -2.01
C SER A 119 -1.73 0.49 -2.65
N LEU A 120 -2.76 0.85 -1.89
CA LEU A 120 -4.16 0.91 -2.34
C LEU A 120 -4.85 2.13 -1.73
N GLY A 121 -5.95 2.56 -2.33
CA GLY A 121 -6.71 3.72 -1.88
C GLY A 121 -7.97 3.91 -2.71
N GLY A 122 -9.01 4.44 -2.06
CA GLY A 122 -10.28 4.79 -2.68
C GLY A 122 -10.45 6.30 -2.83
N ARG A 123 -11.66 6.73 -3.15
CA ARG A 123 -12.01 8.16 -3.06
C ARG A 123 -11.99 8.57 -1.58
N PRO A 124 -11.39 9.72 -1.21
CA PRO A 124 -11.42 10.17 0.17
C PRO A 124 -12.88 10.39 0.61
N SER A 125 -13.23 9.83 1.76
CA SER A 125 -14.53 9.97 2.43
C SER A 125 -14.31 10.27 3.93
N ALA A 126 -15.38 10.40 4.70
CA ALA A 126 -15.26 10.57 6.14
C ALA A 126 -14.56 9.35 6.78
N TYR A 127 -13.73 9.58 7.80
CA TYR A 127 -12.88 8.52 8.37
C TYR A 127 -13.64 7.28 8.84
N PHE A 128 -14.88 7.43 9.32
CA PHE A 128 -15.73 6.32 9.79
C PHE A 128 -16.53 5.64 8.67
N GLU A 129 -16.45 6.16 7.46
CA GLU A 129 -17.07 5.59 6.26
C GLU A 129 -16.02 4.96 5.32
N ASN A 130 -14.74 5.14 5.63
CA ASN A 130 -13.63 4.59 4.87
C ASN A 130 -13.07 3.34 5.57
N SER A 131 -13.22 2.19 4.91
CA SER A 131 -12.77 0.89 5.41
C SER A 131 -11.27 0.86 5.72
N LEU A 132 -10.46 1.55 4.91
CA LEU A 132 -9.02 1.66 5.07
C LEU A 132 -8.66 2.50 6.30
N ASP A 133 -9.33 3.63 6.50
CA ASP A 133 -9.08 4.51 7.64
C ASP A 133 -9.47 3.83 8.96
N ILE A 134 -10.60 3.12 8.97
CA ILE A 134 -11.06 2.32 10.11
C ILE A 134 -10.05 1.20 10.42
N GLY A 135 -9.68 0.40 9.42
CA GLY A 135 -8.71 -0.68 9.59
C GLY A 135 -7.35 -0.17 10.10
N ALA A 136 -6.89 0.95 9.54
CA ALA A 136 -5.65 1.59 9.95
C ALA A 136 -5.72 2.12 11.39
N PHE A 137 -6.85 2.69 11.80
CA PHE A 137 -7.03 3.17 13.17
C PHE A 137 -6.89 2.03 14.19
N HIS A 138 -7.50 0.88 13.91
CA HIS A 138 -7.40 -0.30 14.76
C HIS A 138 -5.98 -0.88 14.81
N ALA A 139 -5.26 -0.88 13.68
CA ALA A 139 -3.87 -1.30 13.62
C ALA A 139 -2.95 -0.38 14.45
N VAL A 140 -3.07 0.94 14.28
CA VAL A 140 -2.28 1.94 15.02
C VAL A 140 -2.55 1.88 16.52
N LYS A 141 -3.81 1.66 16.92
CA LYS A 141 -4.18 1.45 18.34
C LYS A 141 -3.50 0.22 18.96
N LYS A 142 -3.10 -0.74 18.14
CA LYS A 142 -2.36 -1.96 18.55
C LYS A 142 -0.84 -1.82 18.39
N GLY A 143 -0.34 -0.63 18.06
CA GLY A 143 1.08 -0.36 17.89
C GLY A 143 1.64 -0.73 16.52
N ILE A 144 0.77 -1.03 15.55
CA ILE A 144 1.16 -1.40 14.18
C ILE A 144 1.21 -0.14 13.31
N THR A 145 2.36 0.13 12.69
CA THR A 145 2.50 1.30 11.81
C THR A 145 1.85 1.03 10.46
N VAL A 146 1.07 1.98 9.94
CA VAL A 146 0.38 1.86 8.65
C VAL A 146 0.93 2.88 7.66
N VAL A 147 1.41 2.40 6.52
CA VAL A 147 1.97 3.20 5.43
C VAL A 147 1.12 3.03 4.18
N CYS A 148 0.65 4.13 3.61
CA CYS A 148 -0.20 4.12 2.42
C CYS A 148 0.31 5.07 1.33
N SER A 149 -0.04 4.79 0.07
CA SER A 149 0.24 5.72 -1.04
C SER A 149 -0.69 6.94 -1.01
N ALA A 150 -0.24 8.08 -1.52
CA ALA A 150 -1.09 9.28 -1.65
C ALA A 150 -2.13 9.18 -2.78
N GLY A 151 -2.01 8.19 -3.67
CA GLY A 151 -2.79 8.06 -4.89
C GLY A 151 -2.09 8.69 -6.11
N ASN A 152 -2.60 8.36 -7.31
CA ASN A 152 -2.02 8.75 -8.59
C ASN A 152 -2.88 9.77 -9.37
N SER A 153 -3.82 10.42 -8.70
CA SER A 153 -4.81 11.33 -9.33
C SER A 153 -4.37 12.79 -9.39
N GLY A 154 -3.12 13.09 -9.06
CA GLY A 154 -2.53 14.42 -9.22
C GLY A 154 -2.48 14.89 -10.68
N PRO A 155 -2.02 16.13 -10.95
CA PRO A 155 -1.37 17.06 -10.01
C PRO A 155 -2.32 18.09 -9.37
N ASN A 156 -3.62 18.03 -9.65
CA ASN A 156 -4.58 19.00 -9.13
C ASN A 156 -4.67 18.96 -7.59
N ASN A 157 -5.01 20.09 -6.98
CA ASN A 157 -5.25 20.18 -5.54
C ASN A 157 -6.35 19.21 -5.10
N SER A 158 -6.27 18.76 -3.85
CA SER A 158 -7.28 17.89 -3.22
C SER A 158 -7.48 16.53 -3.93
N THR A 159 -6.41 15.94 -4.47
CA THR A 159 -6.41 14.63 -5.14
C THR A 159 -5.84 13.50 -4.30
N VAL A 160 -5.34 13.78 -3.09
CA VAL A 160 -4.80 12.78 -2.15
C VAL A 160 -5.94 11.91 -1.60
N THR A 161 -5.74 10.60 -1.54
CA THR A 161 -6.79 9.63 -1.17
C THR A 161 -6.72 9.17 0.28
N ASN A 162 -5.54 8.80 0.77
CA ASN A 162 -5.34 8.28 2.12
C ASN A 162 -4.98 9.44 3.07
N VAL A 163 -5.99 10.06 3.70
CA VAL A 163 -5.84 11.34 4.41
C VAL A 163 -6.01 11.24 5.93
N ALA A 164 -6.23 10.04 6.48
CA ALA A 164 -6.36 9.88 7.92
C ALA A 164 -5.04 10.20 8.66
N PRO A 165 -5.10 10.93 9.79
CA PRO A 165 -3.90 11.44 10.47
C PRO A 165 -3.03 10.35 11.11
N TRP A 166 -3.58 9.14 11.32
CA TRP A 166 -2.84 7.99 11.84
C TRP A 166 -2.15 7.16 10.75
N ILE A 167 -2.27 7.54 9.47
CA ILE A 167 -1.65 6.89 8.33
C ILE A 167 -0.41 7.67 7.90
N LEU A 168 0.70 6.98 7.66
CA LEU A 168 1.85 7.55 6.98
C LEU A 168 1.60 7.56 5.47
N THR A 169 1.16 8.70 4.93
CA THR A 169 0.83 8.84 3.51
C THR A 169 2.03 9.28 2.68
N VAL A 170 2.35 8.54 1.63
CA VAL A 170 3.58 8.67 0.83
C VAL A 170 3.28 9.15 -0.59
N GLY A 171 3.84 10.31 -0.96
CA GLY A 171 3.85 10.82 -2.33
C GLY A 171 4.98 10.22 -3.18
N ALA A 172 4.83 10.27 -4.50
CA ALA A 172 5.84 9.78 -5.44
C ALA A 172 6.71 10.93 -5.99
N SER A 173 8.01 10.69 -6.11
CA SER A 173 8.96 11.59 -6.76
C SER A 173 9.85 10.82 -7.73
N THR A 174 10.45 11.53 -8.68
CA THR A 174 11.45 10.96 -9.59
C THR A 174 12.82 10.94 -8.92
N PHE A 175 13.62 9.93 -9.23
CA PHE A 175 15.03 9.86 -8.83
C PHE A 175 15.92 9.59 -10.04
N GLY A 176 17.06 10.30 -10.14
CA GLY A 176 18.03 10.16 -11.22
C GLY A 176 17.61 10.74 -12.58
N SER A 177 18.56 10.84 -13.51
CA SER A 177 18.27 11.05 -14.93
C SER A 177 17.57 9.78 -15.44
N GLY A 178 16.30 9.88 -15.87
CA GLY A 178 15.50 8.73 -16.30
C GLY A 178 16.19 7.85 -17.36
N PHE A 179 15.72 6.61 -17.55
CA PHE A 179 16.32 5.69 -18.51
C PHE A 179 16.38 6.30 -19.93
N PRO A 180 17.58 6.68 -20.43
CA PRO A 180 17.68 7.38 -21.70
C PRO A 180 17.36 6.42 -22.84
N ARG A 181 16.24 6.64 -23.53
CA ARG A 181 15.94 5.99 -24.80
C ARG A 181 16.62 6.79 -25.91
N ARG A 182 17.71 6.27 -26.47
CA ARG A 182 18.44 6.94 -27.56
C ARG A 182 17.72 6.70 -28.88
N CYS A 183 16.94 7.67 -29.34
CA CYS A 183 16.46 7.74 -30.72
C CYS A 183 17.51 8.45 -31.58
N ARG A 184 18.15 7.74 -32.51
CA ARG A 184 18.96 8.39 -33.56
C ARG A 184 18.03 8.81 -34.69
N LEU A 185 17.77 10.10 -34.82
CA LEU A 185 17.23 10.67 -36.05
C LEU A 185 18.34 10.64 -37.10
N ARG A 186 18.10 10.02 -38.26
CA ARG A 186 18.96 10.23 -39.43
C ARG A 186 18.61 11.62 -39.99
N GLN A 187 19.39 12.63 -39.64
CA GLN A 187 19.52 13.83 -40.46
C GLN A 187 20.90 13.81 -41.13
N GLN A 188 20.89 14.08 -42.43
CA GLN A 188 22.07 14.24 -43.26
C GLN A 188 22.93 15.38 -42.70
N GLU A 189 24.25 15.15 -42.69
CA GLU A 189 25.25 15.97 -42.03
C GLU A 189 25.10 17.48 -42.28
N SER A 190 25.08 18.27 -41.20
CA SER A 190 25.76 19.56 -41.20
C SER A 190 26.26 19.89 -39.79
N HIS A 191 27.59 19.79 -39.68
CA HIS A 191 28.50 20.23 -38.63
C HIS A 191 27.94 21.16 -37.53
N GLY A 192 27.90 20.64 -36.30
CA GLY A 192 27.81 21.43 -35.07
C GLY A 192 28.25 20.62 -33.85
N ARG A 193 29.43 20.94 -33.29
CA ARG A 193 29.98 20.32 -32.06
C ARG A 193 29.02 20.56 -30.88
N LEU A 194 28.49 19.50 -30.28
CA LEU A 194 27.86 19.59 -28.96
C LEU A 194 28.90 19.27 -27.88
N HIS A 195 29.31 20.27 -27.10
CA HIS A 195 30.11 20.09 -25.90
C HIS A 195 29.24 19.48 -24.78
N ALA A 196 29.61 18.29 -24.29
CA ALA A 196 29.08 17.74 -23.06
C ALA A 196 30.06 18.03 -21.92
N LEU A 197 29.67 18.89 -20.97
CA LEU A 197 30.41 19.07 -19.72
C LEU A 197 29.89 18.07 -18.66
N PRO A 198 30.77 17.33 -17.96
CA PRO A 198 30.36 16.50 -16.85
C PRO A 198 30.22 17.36 -15.59
N PHE A 199 29.01 17.42 -15.02
CA PHE A 199 28.83 17.89 -13.64
C PHE A 199 28.84 16.67 -12.71
N HIS A 200 29.86 16.62 -11.85
CA HIS A 200 29.86 15.77 -10.67
C HIS A 200 28.98 16.39 -9.59
N LEU A 201 28.07 15.61 -8.97
CA LEU A 201 27.58 15.94 -7.63
C LEU A 201 27.31 14.68 -6.80
N HIS A 202 27.57 14.83 -5.51
CA HIS A 202 27.72 13.82 -4.45
C HIS A 202 26.46 13.00 -4.15
N ARG A 203 26.70 11.77 -3.68
CA ARG A 203 25.75 10.88 -3.00
C ARG A 203 25.10 11.57 -1.80
N SER A 204 23.78 11.56 -1.71
CA SER A 204 22.98 11.42 -0.46
C SER A 204 21.49 11.26 -0.78
N ILE A 205 20.83 10.27 -0.17
CA ILE A 205 19.36 10.19 -0.12
C ILE A 205 18.94 10.93 1.14
N HIS A 206 18.31 12.09 0.97
CA HIS A 206 17.64 12.82 2.04
C HIS A 206 16.16 12.45 2.02
N VAL A 207 15.65 11.86 3.11
CA VAL A 207 14.22 11.79 3.38
C VAL A 207 13.85 13.11 4.04
N HIS A 208 13.29 14.05 3.28
CA HIS A 208 12.75 15.29 3.83
C HIS A 208 11.33 15.06 4.34
N HIS A 209 11.15 15.22 5.66
CA HIS A 209 9.88 15.63 6.23
C HIS A 209 9.57 17.02 5.69
N ALA A 210 8.33 17.26 5.24
CA ALA A 210 7.90 18.59 4.84
C ALA A 210 7.94 19.53 6.05
N SER A 211 9.00 20.34 6.13
CA SER A 211 9.06 21.55 6.93
C SER A 211 8.34 22.67 6.17
N THR A 212 7.36 23.30 6.81
CA THR A 212 6.95 24.68 6.47
C THR A 212 7.26 25.57 7.68
N PRO A 213 7.60 26.87 7.45
CA PRO A 213 8.18 27.71 8.49
C PRO A 213 7.14 28.36 9.41
N THR A 214 7.42 28.24 10.71
CA THR A 214 7.12 29.17 11.82
C THR A 214 5.70 29.74 11.98
N LEU A 215 4.98 29.20 12.97
CA LEU A 215 4.32 29.94 14.06
C LEU A 215 4.33 29.02 15.31
N PRO A 216 4.67 29.50 16.52
CA PRO A 216 4.86 28.65 17.67
C PRO A 216 3.51 28.22 18.26
N LEU A 217 3.01 27.06 17.84
CA LEU A 217 1.98 26.36 18.61
C LEU A 217 2.69 25.53 19.67
N GLN A 218 2.49 25.94 20.92
CA GLN A 218 2.93 25.22 22.11
C GLN A 218 2.08 23.94 22.25
N GLY A 219 2.40 22.92 21.45
CA GLY A 219 1.71 21.64 21.43
C GLY A 219 2.26 20.72 22.53
N LYS A 220 1.45 20.44 23.54
CA LYS A 220 1.74 19.45 24.58
C LYS A 220 1.86 18.04 23.97
N SER A 221 2.75 17.24 24.55
CA SER A 221 2.97 15.84 24.21
C SER A 221 1.66 15.05 24.17
N LEU A 222 1.49 14.22 23.13
CA LEU A 222 0.40 13.24 22.98
C LEU A 222 0.34 12.20 24.11
N SER A 223 1.32 12.17 25.01
CA SER A 223 1.27 11.38 26.25
C SER A 223 0.32 11.94 27.31
N GLU A 224 -0.14 13.20 27.21
CA GLU A 224 -1.01 13.82 28.23
C GLU A 224 -2.50 13.87 27.84
N ALA A 225 -2.87 13.61 26.58
CA ALA A 225 -4.25 13.77 26.09
C ALA A 225 -5.15 12.52 26.21
N LEU A 226 -4.64 11.39 26.69
CA LEU A 226 -5.38 10.12 26.79
C LEU A 226 -5.88 9.77 28.21
N THR A 227 -5.98 10.74 29.11
CA THR A 227 -6.56 10.52 30.46
C THR A 227 -8.09 10.54 30.50
N GLY A 228 -8.77 10.80 29.38
CA GLY A 228 -10.22 10.71 29.27
C GLY A 228 -10.68 9.37 28.70
N LYS A 229 -10.88 8.35 29.54
CA LYS A 229 -11.57 7.12 29.15
C LYS A 229 -13.00 7.45 28.67
N LYS A 230 -13.20 7.54 27.36
CA LYS A 230 -14.53 7.32 26.74
C LYS A 230 -14.42 6.07 25.89
N LEU A 231 -14.91 4.98 26.46
CA LEU A 231 -14.95 3.66 25.85
C LEU A 231 -16.05 3.68 24.78
N TYR A 232 -15.69 3.85 23.52
CA TYR A 232 -16.62 3.59 22.43
C TYR A 232 -16.70 2.06 22.24
N PRO A 233 -17.91 1.48 22.25
CA PRO A 233 -18.06 0.03 22.09
C PRO A 233 -17.51 -0.42 20.73
N LEU A 234 -16.87 -1.58 20.74
CA LEU A 234 -16.29 -2.23 19.58
C LEU A 234 -17.41 -2.64 18.62
N ILE A 235 -17.45 -2.06 17.42
CA ILE A 235 -18.30 -2.60 16.36
C ILE A 235 -17.60 -3.86 15.85
N ASN A 236 -18.17 -5.01 16.19
CA ASN A 236 -17.71 -6.31 15.70
C ASN A 236 -18.15 -6.47 14.23
N SER A 237 -17.43 -7.25 13.43
CA SER A 237 -17.80 -7.64 12.06
C SER A 237 -19.21 -8.24 11.93
N LYS A 238 -19.81 -8.70 13.05
CA LYS A 238 -21.23 -9.10 13.11
C LYS A 238 -22.23 -7.94 13.01
N GLU A 239 -21.88 -6.74 13.47
CA GLU A 239 -22.78 -5.59 13.55
C GLU A 239 -22.76 -4.72 12.27
N ALA A 240 -21.69 -4.80 11.48
CA ALA A 240 -21.61 -4.13 10.17
C ALA A 240 -22.61 -4.68 9.14
N ASN A 241 -23.15 -5.90 9.35
CA ASN A 241 -24.10 -6.55 8.45
C ASN A 241 -25.57 -6.14 8.64
N HIS A 242 -25.89 -5.24 9.58
CA HIS A 242 -27.28 -4.81 9.85
C HIS A 242 -27.55 -3.34 9.55
N GLY A 243 -26.59 -2.62 8.94
CA GLY A 243 -26.72 -1.20 8.64
C GLY A 243 -27.44 -0.83 7.34
N ASN A 244 -27.98 -1.78 6.57
CA ASN A 244 -28.65 -1.45 5.30
C ASN A 244 -29.83 -2.38 4.97
N ALA A 245 -30.89 -2.33 5.78
CA ALA A 245 -32.18 -2.94 5.45
C ALA A 245 -33.35 -2.32 6.25
N SER A 246 -33.67 -1.04 6.01
CA SER A 246 -34.96 -0.39 6.34
C SER A 246 -34.86 1.10 5.98
N LYS A 247 -35.75 1.80 5.27
CA LYS A 247 -37.07 1.56 4.68
C LYS A 247 -37.26 2.73 3.69
N GLU A 248 -37.64 2.47 2.45
CA GLU A 248 -38.30 3.48 1.61
C GLU A 248 -39.61 2.85 1.11
N LYS A 249 -40.69 3.17 1.83
CA LYS A 249 -42.09 2.97 1.45
C LYS A 249 -42.88 4.11 2.09
N ALA A 250 -43.13 5.16 1.31
CA ALA A 250 -44.35 5.96 1.24
C ALA A 250 -44.11 7.05 0.19
#